data_AF-A0A4Q3JTK9-F1
#
_entry.id   AF-A0A4Q3JTK9-F1
#
_cell.length_a   1.000
_cell.length_b   1.000
_cell.length_c   1.000
_cell.angle_alpha   90.00
_cell.angle_beta   90.00
_cell.angle_gamma   90.00
#
_symmetry.space_group_name_H-M   'P 1'
#
loop_
_entity.id
_entity.type
_entity.pdbx_description
1 polymer ?
#
loop_
_entity_poly.entity_id
_entity_poly.type
_entity_poly.pdbx_seq_one_letter_code
_entity_poly.pdbx_strand_id
1 'polypeptide(L)'
;MTDDDQALLALGRALHERGYQFTTITPASHERVLAREPGREARDLRDVFGWSRAFRPTVLGDELWGLVQAAGVAHAASDGRHRSRVRFSSLGGRLHAHSAFPTTEPDAVFFGPDTYRFVALLERSVRPGARRLL
;
A
#
# COMPACT_ATOMS: atom_id res chain seq x y z
N MET A 1 -16.34 -7.06 10.88
CA MET A 1 -15.45 -6.01 10.34
C MET A 1 -15.63 -4.82 11.25
N THR A 2 -14.53 -4.37 11.86
CA THR A 2 -14.54 -3.19 12.75
C THR A 2 -14.73 -1.90 11.93
N ASP A 3 -15.02 -0.79 12.60
CA ASP A 3 -15.10 0.51 11.93
C ASP A 3 -13.76 0.88 11.26
N ASP A 4 -12.64 0.56 11.92
CA ASP A 4 -11.28 0.74 11.38
C ASP A 4 -11.07 -0.10 10.10
N ASP A 5 -11.54 -1.35 10.06
CA ASP A 5 -11.45 -2.20 8.87
C ASP A 5 -12.27 -1.61 7.70
N GLN A 6 -13.44 -1.04 7.99
CA GLN A 6 -14.28 -0.39 6.98
C GLN A 6 -13.59 0.86 6.42
N ALA A 7 -12.99 1.67 7.30
CA ALA A 7 -12.22 2.85 6.89
C ALA A 7 -11.01 2.46 6.04
N LEU A 8 -10.31 1.37 6.38
CA LEU A 8 -9.20 0.85 5.59
C LEU A 8 -9.64 0.37 4.20
N LEU A 9 -10.80 -0.30 4.11
CA LEU A 9 -11.38 -0.70 2.82
C LEU A 9 -11.82 0.50 1.99
N ALA A 10 -12.42 1.51 2.61
CA ALA A 10 -12.78 2.77 1.96
C ALA A 10 -11.53 3.49 1.44
N LEU A 11 -10.44 3.53 2.22
CA LEU A 11 -9.15 4.06 1.79
C LEU A 11 -8.63 3.31 0.56
N GLY A 12 -8.66 1.97 0.57
CA GLY A 12 -8.23 1.16 -0.57
C GLY A 12 -9.06 1.42 -1.84
N ARG A 13 -10.38 1.56 -1.72
CA ARG A 13 -11.28 1.91 -2.84
C ARG A 13 -10.97 3.30 -3.40
N ALA A 14 -10.85 4.28 -2.51
CA ALA A 14 -10.53 5.66 -2.85
C ALA A 14 -9.18 5.76 -3.60
N LEU A 15 -8.18 4.98 -3.20
CA LEU A 15 -6.90 4.87 -3.91
C LEU A 15 -7.06 4.21 -5.28
N HIS A 16 -7.83 3.13 -5.37
CA HIS A 16 -8.08 2.41 -6.61
C HIS A 16 -8.79 3.30 -7.66
N GLU A 17 -9.83 4.03 -7.26
CA GLU A 17 -10.56 4.98 -8.11
C GLU A 17 -9.67 6.11 -8.65
N ARG A 18 -8.65 6.51 -7.89
CA ARG A 18 -7.63 7.49 -8.30
C ARG A 18 -6.54 6.89 -9.20
N GLY A 19 -6.67 5.62 -9.61
CA GLY A 19 -5.70 4.94 -10.44
C GLY A 19 -4.37 4.67 -9.73
N TYR A 20 -4.37 4.56 -8.40
CA TYR A 20 -3.16 4.25 -7.64
C TYR A 20 -2.55 2.90 -8.11
N GLN A 21 -1.26 2.93 -8.41
CA GLN A 21 -0.50 1.75 -8.85
C GLN A 21 0.86 1.70 -8.16
N PHE A 22 1.16 0.57 -7.53
CA PHE A 22 2.45 0.32 -6.89
C PHE A 22 2.68 -1.17 -6.70
N THR A 23 3.82 -1.71 -7.11
CA THR A 23 4.17 -3.11 -6.84
C THR A 23 5.26 -3.15 -5.78
N THR A 24 4.99 -3.76 -4.63
CA THR A 24 5.99 -3.93 -3.57
C THR A 24 7.14 -4.80 -4.02
N ILE A 25 8.33 -4.21 -4.06
CA ILE A 25 9.61 -4.87 -4.34
C ILE A 25 10.22 -5.49 -3.08
N THR A 26 11.34 -6.20 -3.24
CA THR A 26 12.04 -6.81 -2.10
C THR A 26 12.49 -5.76 -1.07
N PRO A 27 12.49 -6.09 0.25
CA PRO A 27 12.92 -5.15 1.30
C PRO A 27 14.30 -4.54 1.04
N ALA A 28 15.28 -5.34 0.61
CA ALA A 28 16.62 -4.85 0.28
C ALA A 28 16.64 -3.85 -0.88
N SER A 29 15.74 -4.00 -1.86
CA SER A 29 15.61 -3.02 -2.95
C SER A 29 14.89 -1.77 -2.48
N HIS A 30 13.88 -1.91 -1.62
CA HIS A 30 13.16 -0.79 -0.99
C HIS A 30 14.13 0.07 -0.18
N GLU A 31 14.95 -0.54 0.66
CA GLU A 31 15.97 0.13 1.46
C GLU A 31 16.96 0.90 0.59
N ARG A 32 17.49 0.28 -0.47
CA ARG A 32 18.37 0.96 -1.43
C ARG A 32 17.72 2.18 -2.09
N VAL A 33 16.43 2.11 -2.42
CA VAL A 33 15.71 3.24 -3.01
C VAL A 33 15.55 4.38 -1.99
N LEU A 34 15.19 4.06 -0.74
CA LEU A 34 15.07 5.07 0.32
C LEU A 34 16.42 5.72 0.65
N ALA A 35 17.51 4.95 0.63
CA ALA A 35 18.87 5.44 0.91
C ALA A 35 19.41 6.45 -0.11
N ARG A 36 18.84 6.50 -1.33
CA ARG A 36 19.23 7.51 -2.35
C ARG A 36 18.84 8.93 -1.96
N GLU A 37 17.74 9.07 -1.22
CA GLU A 37 17.23 10.35 -0.72
C GLU A 37 16.69 10.17 0.72
N PRO A 38 17.60 10.06 1.71
CA PRO A 38 17.22 9.86 3.10
C PRO A 38 16.39 11.03 3.61
N GLY A 39 15.31 10.75 4.34
CA GLY A 39 14.47 11.78 4.95
C GLY A 39 13.61 12.60 3.97
N ARG A 40 13.70 12.36 2.66
CA ARG A 40 12.81 13.02 1.68
C ARG A 40 11.35 12.77 2.02
N GLU A 41 10.60 13.86 2.16
CA GLU A 41 9.16 13.87 2.37
C GLU A 41 8.43 13.30 1.15
N ALA A 42 7.28 12.66 1.40
CA ALA A 42 6.39 12.17 0.37
C ALA A 42 5.79 13.33 -0.42
N ARG A 43 5.74 13.17 -1.74
CA ARG A 43 5.15 14.17 -2.66
C ARG A 43 3.87 13.68 -3.32
N ASP A 44 3.62 12.38 -3.26
CA ASP A 44 2.46 11.73 -3.88
C ASP A 44 2.00 10.52 -3.06
N LEU A 45 0.91 9.89 -3.52
CA LEU A 45 0.33 8.72 -2.88
C LEU A 45 1.28 7.51 -2.89
N ARG A 46 2.13 7.36 -3.92
CA ARG A 46 3.07 6.24 -4.03
C ARG A 46 4.18 6.35 -2.99
N ASP A 47 4.61 7.58 -2.69
CA ASP A 47 5.54 7.83 -1.60
C ASP A 47 4.96 7.47 -0.24
N VAL A 48 3.70 7.82 0.00
CA VAL A 48 3.00 7.53 1.27
C VAL A 48 2.74 6.03 1.43
N PHE A 49 2.00 5.45 0.49
CA PHE A 49 1.43 4.10 0.60
C PHE A 49 2.27 3.02 -0.08
N GLY A 50 3.27 3.39 -0.89
CA GLY A 50 4.16 2.43 -1.55
C GLY A 50 5.54 2.41 -0.90
N TRP A 51 6.17 3.58 -0.74
CA TRP A 51 7.52 3.73 -0.21
C TRP A 51 7.58 3.96 1.31
N SER A 52 6.44 4.11 1.98
CA SER A 52 6.36 4.37 3.43
C SER A 52 7.14 5.62 3.87
N ARG A 53 7.21 6.65 3.01
CA ARG A 53 7.86 7.92 3.33
C ARG A 53 7.00 8.73 4.30
N ALA A 54 7.66 9.55 5.11
CA ALA A 54 6.96 10.49 5.97
C ALA A 54 6.27 11.56 5.11
N PHE A 55 5.09 12.00 5.51
CA PHE A 55 4.24 12.89 4.70
C PHE A 55 3.52 13.92 5.57
N ARG A 56 3.11 15.02 4.95
CA ARG A 56 2.16 15.98 5.53
C ARG A 56 0.74 15.63 5.09
N PRO A 57 -0.29 15.81 5.94
CA PRO A 57 -1.68 15.51 5.58
C PRO A 57 -2.14 16.14 4.25
N THR A 58 -1.59 17.31 3.92
CA THR A 58 -1.87 18.04 2.66
C THR A 58 -1.58 17.23 1.40
N VAL A 59 -0.65 16.26 1.43
CA VAL A 59 -0.36 15.37 0.29
C VAL A 59 -1.53 14.44 -0.02
N LEU A 60 -2.34 14.10 0.99
CA LEU A 60 -3.48 13.22 0.85
C LEU A 60 -4.77 13.97 0.49
N GLY A 61 -4.87 15.24 0.90
CA GLY A 61 -6.14 15.97 0.91
C GLY A 61 -7.08 15.45 2.00
N ASP A 62 -8.18 16.18 2.22
CA ASP A 62 -9.03 15.99 3.40
C ASP A 62 -9.71 14.61 3.43
N GLU A 63 -10.17 14.12 2.29
CA GLU A 63 -10.86 12.82 2.18
C GLU A 63 -9.95 11.65 2.58
N LEU A 64 -8.79 11.51 1.91
CA LEU A 64 -7.87 10.41 2.19
C LEU A 64 -7.24 10.54 3.58
N TRP A 65 -7.00 11.76 4.05
CA TRP A 65 -6.52 11.98 5.42
C TRP A 65 -7.56 11.57 6.47
N GLY A 66 -8.84 11.90 6.27
CA GLY A 66 -9.93 11.45 7.12
C GLY A 66 -10.00 9.93 7.22
N LEU A 67 -9.88 9.23 6.08
CA LEU A 67 -9.88 7.76 6.03
C LEU A 67 -8.67 7.14 6.72
N VAL A 68 -7.48 7.73 6.56
CA VAL A 68 -6.25 7.28 7.23
C VAL A 68 -6.38 7.40 8.76
N GLN A 69 -6.98 8.49 9.25
CA GLN A 69 -7.22 8.67 10.69
C GLN A 69 -8.28 7.70 11.21
N ALA A 70 -9.41 7.56 10.50
CA ALA A 70 -10.49 6.66 10.88
C ALA A 70 -10.03 5.19 10.89
N ALA A 71 -9.11 4.81 10.00
CA ALA A 71 -8.52 3.47 9.99
C ALA A 71 -7.43 3.27 11.06
N GLY A 72 -7.05 4.30 11.82
CA GLY A 72 -5.99 4.22 12.83
C GLY A 72 -4.59 3.91 12.26
N VAL A 73 -4.36 4.17 10.97
CA VAL A 73 -3.12 3.79 10.26
C VAL A 73 -2.11 4.93 10.14
N ALA A 74 -2.36 6.11 10.70
CA ALA A 74 -1.35 7.17 10.82
C ALA A 74 -0.52 7.02 12.10
N HIS A 75 0.81 7.07 11.95
CA HIS A 75 1.73 7.23 13.06
C HIS A 75 2.39 8.62 12.99
N ALA A 76 2.44 9.34 14.10
CA ALA A 76 3.13 10.63 14.15
C ALA A 76 4.63 10.45 13.91
N ALA A 77 5.22 11.36 13.14
CA ALA A 77 6.66 11.51 12.97
C ALA A 77 7.07 12.92 13.45
N SER A 78 8.36 13.26 13.29
CA SER A 78 8.84 14.60 13.64
C SER A 78 8.28 15.69 12.71
N ASP A 79 8.21 16.92 13.25
CA ASP A 79 7.92 18.16 12.51
C ASP A 79 6.53 18.23 11.85
N GLY A 80 5.53 17.62 12.50
CA GLY A 80 4.14 17.60 12.00
C GLY A 80 3.92 16.67 10.80
N ARG A 81 4.87 15.78 10.54
CA ARG A 81 4.72 14.71 9.54
C ARG A 81 4.11 13.47 10.17
N HIS A 82 3.58 12.60 9.33
CA HIS A 82 3.08 11.28 9.69
C HIS A 82 3.75 10.20 8.82
N ARG A 83 3.63 8.93 9.23
CA ARG A 83 3.92 7.75 8.42
C ARG A 83 2.70 6.84 8.41
N SER A 84 2.42 6.23 7.26
CA SER A 84 1.38 5.21 7.15
C SER A 84 1.88 3.91 7.75
N ARG A 85 1.06 3.25 8.56
CA ARG A 85 1.28 1.88 9.08
C ARG A 85 0.99 0.80 8.05
N VAL A 86 0.27 1.16 6.98
CA VAL A 86 -0.11 0.27 5.90
C VAL A 86 0.48 0.73 4.57
N ARG A 87 0.74 -0.23 3.72
CA ARG A 87 1.06 -0.07 2.31
C ARG A 87 -0.04 -0.67 1.46
N PHE A 88 -0.14 -0.15 0.24
CA PHE A 88 -1.01 -0.68 -0.79
C PHE A 88 -0.19 -1.12 -1.99
N SER A 89 -0.42 -2.34 -2.43
CA SER A 89 0.20 -2.90 -3.62
C SER A 89 -0.84 -3.35 -4.64
N SER A 90 -0.63 -3.01 -5.90
CA SER A 90 -1.46 -3.45 -7.02
C SER A 90 -0.93 -4.74 -7.62
N LEU A 91 -1.85 -5.69 -7.85
CA LEU A 91 -1.57 -6.97 -8.47
C LEU A 91 -2.85 -7.49 -9.15
N GLY A 92 -2.76 -7.81 -10.43
CA GLY A 92 -3.90 -8.32 -11.21
C GLY A 92 -5.16 -7.44 -11.18
N GLY A 93 -4.97 -6.12 -11.36
CA GLY A 93 -6.05 -5.13 -11.31
C GLY A 93 -6.68 -4.90 -9.93
N ARG A 94 -6.20 -5.59 -8.89
CA ARG A 94 -6.67 -5.45 -7.51
C ARG A 94 -5.65 -4.71 -6.66
N LEU A 95 -6.12 -4.16 -5.54
CA LEU A 95 -5.29 -3.50 -4.54
C LEU A 95 -5.30 -4.29 -3.24
N HIS A 96 -4.11 -4.49 -2.67
CA HIS A 96 -3.90 -5.29 -1.46
C HIS A 96 -3.24 -4.41 -0.39
N ALA A 97 -3.87 -4.30 0.78
CA ALA A 97 -3.31 -3.67 1.96
C ALA A 97 -2.41 -4.66 2.72
N HIS A 98 -1.30 -4.18 3.26
CA HIS A 98 -0.35 -4.95 4.08
C HIS A 98 0.49 -3.99 4.93
N SER A 99 1.29 -4.50 5.87
CA SER A 99 2.11 -3.62 6.72
C SER A 99 3.16 -2.81 5.96
N ALA A 100 3.49 -1.67 6.56
CA ALA A 100 4.48 -0.73 6.09
C ALA A 100 5.92 -1.25 6.17
N PHE A 101 6.83 -0.57 5.47
CA PHE A 101 8.26 -0.76 5.65
C PHE A 101 8.72 -0.03 6.95
N PRO A 102 9.65 -0.58 7.74
CA PRO A 102 10.37 -1.85 7.56
C PRO A 102 9.46 -3.07 7.72
N THR A 103 9.74 -4.15 6.99
CA THR A 103 8.94 -5.39 6.97
C THR A 103 9.20 -6.25 8.21
N THR A 104 8.84 -5.74 9.39
CA THR A 104 9.02 -6.40 10.68
C THR A 104 7.75 -7.05 11.21
N GLU A 105 6.59 -6.71 10.64
CA GLU A 105 5.28 -7.21 11.08
C GLU A 105 4.88 -8.51 10.34
N PRO A 106 4.05 -9.38 10.96
CA PRO A 106 3.68 -10.68 10.40
C PRO A 106 2.91 -10.63 9.07
N ASP A 107 2.23 -9.52 8.80
CA ASP A 107 1.43 -9.26 7.60
C ASP A 107 2.24 -8.56 6.50
N ALA A 108 3.56 -8.47 6.63
CA ALA A 108 4.42 -7.89 5.61
C ALA A 108 4.48 -8.80 4.39
N VAL A 109 4.05 -8.29 3.23
CA VAL A 109 4.10 -9.03 1.95
C VAL A 109 5.17 -8.45 1.03
N PHE A 110 5.71 -9.31 0.17
CA PHE A 110 6.52 -8.90 -0.97
C PHE A 110 6.04 -9.66 -2.22
N PHE A 111 6.13 -9.02 -3.39
CA PHE A 111 5.81 -9.67 -4.65
C PHE A 111 7.10 -9.94 -5.41
N GLY A 112 7.61 -11.16 -5.29
CA GLY A 112 8.77 -11.62 -6.04
C GLY A 112 8.46 -11.78 -7.54
N PRO A 113 9.50 -11.93 -8.39
CA PRO A 113 9.36 -12.21 -9.81
C PRO A 113 8.33 -13.30 -10.14
N ASP A 114 8.37 -14.37 -9.36
CA ASP A 114 7.53 -15.53 -9.61
C ASP A 114 6.09 -15.31 -9.13
N THR A 115 5.85 -14.42 -8.15
CA THR A 115 4.48 -14.11 -7.69
C THR A 115 3.68 -13.38 -8.78
N TYR A 116 4.25 -12.33 -9.39
CA TYR A 116 3.53 -11.63 -10.46
C TYR A 116 3.45 -12.48 -11.74
N ARG A 117 4.46 -13.31 -12.03
CA ARG A 117 4.39 -14.27 -13.15
C ARG A 117 3.30 -15.31 -12.94
N PHE A 118 3.17 -15.82 -11.72
CA PHE A 118 2.13 -16.77 -11.36
C PHE A 118 0.73 -16.14 -11.44
N VAL A 119 0.54 -14.92 -10.94
CA VAL A 119 -0.74 -14.21 -11.10
C VAL A 119 -1.04 -13.96 -12.59
N ALA A 120 -0.07 -13.51 -13.37
CA ALA A 120 -0.25 -13.31 -14.80
C ALA A 120 -0.60 -14.64 -15.53
N LEU A 121 -0.04 -15.77 -15.10
CA LEU A 121 -0.43 -17.09 -15.60
C LEU A 121 -1.88 -17.40 -15.22
N LEU A 122 -2.28 -17.21 -13.95
CA LEU A 122 -3.66 -17.45 -13.50
C LEU A 122 -4.67 -16.61 -14.28
N GLU A 123 -4.39 -15.32 -14.51
CA GLU A 123 -5.27 -14.44 -15.30
C GLU A 123 -5.44 -14.92 -16.75
N ARG A 124 -4.41 -15.55 -17.32
CA ARG A 124 -4.44 -16.10 -18.68
C ARG A 124 -5.08 -17.50 -18.74
N SER A 125 -4.96 -18.29 -17.68
CA SER A 125 -5.36 -19.70 -17.65
C SER A 125 -6.75 -19.93 -17.07
N VAL A 126 -7.22 -19.04 -16.21
CA VAL A 126 -8.53 -19.17 -15.56
C VAL A 126 -9.58 -18.43 -16.40
N ARG A 127 -10.57 -19.17 -16.94
CA ARG A 127 -11.71 -18.57 -17.65
C ARG A 127 -12.51 -17.67 -16.69
N PRO A 128 -13.10 -16.56 -17.17
CA PRO A 128 -14.10 -15.82 -16.41
C PRO A 128 -15.19 -16.79 -15.92
N GLY A 129 -15.40 -16.89 -14.60
CA GLY A 129 -16.41 -17.76 -14.01
C GLY A 129 -15.92 -19.14 -13.53
N ALA A 130 -14.61 -19.40 -13.48
CA ALA A 130 -14.11 -20.60 -12.82
C ALA A 130 -14.57 -20.64 -11.34
N ARG A 131 -15.34 -21.67 -10.99
CA ARG A 131 -15.85 -21.89 -9.64
C ARG A 131 -14.72 -22.24 -8.67
N ARG A 132 -14.89 -21.79 -7.42
CA ARG A 132 -14.10 -22.22 -6.27
C ARG A 132 -14.23 -23.75 -6.16
N LEU A 133 -13.11 -24.47 -6.25
CA LEU A 133 -13.06 -25.88 -5.85
C LEU A 133 -13.01 -25.89 -4.33
N LEU A 134 -14.17 -26.03 -3.70
CA LEU A 134 -14.36 -26.48 -2.32
C LEU A 134 -15.54 -27.45 -2.32
#